data_AF-A0A1C5MEZ5-F1
#
_entry.id   AF-A0A1C5MEZ5-F1
#
_cell.length_a   1.000
_cell.length_b   1.000
_cell.length_c   1.000
_cell.angle_alpha   90.00
_cell.angle_beta   90.00
_cell.angle_gamma   90.00
#
_symmetry.space_group_name_H-M   'P 1'
#
loop_
_entity.id
_entity.type
_entity.pdbx_description
1 polymer ?
#
loop_
_entity_poly.entity_id
_entity_poly.type
_entity_poly.pdbx_seq_one_letter_code
_entity_poly.pdbx_strand_id
1 'polypeptide(L)' 'MPNLTTKELAGLSDQLDFERVLYSKYQTAVQETTDQELKTCFQNLAGQHQQNYTCLLKYLH' A
#
# COMPACT_ATOMS: atom_id res chain seq x y z
N MET A 1 7.55 -18.96 -12.25
CA MET A 1 6.29 -18.59 -11.57
C MET A 1 6.30 -19.29 -10.23
N PRO A 2 6.32 -18.59 -9.09
CA PRO A 2 6.06 -19.26 -7.84
C PRO A 2 4.68 -19.91 -7.96
N ASN A 3 4.59 -21.22 -7.78
CA ASN A 3 3.32 -21.93 -7.67
C ASN A 3 2.70 -21.52 -6.33
N LEU A 4 2.18 -20.30 -6.27
CA LEU A 4 1.48 -19.77 -5.11
C LEU A 4 0.27 -20.66 -4.88
N THR A 5 0.21 -21.27 -3.70
CA THR A 5 -0.96 -21.99 -3.24
C THR A 5 -2.14 -21.05 -3.12
N THR A 6 -3.36 -21.59 -3.15
CA THR A 6 -4.60 -20.79 -2.98
C THR A 6 -4.56 -19.91 -1.72
N LYS A 7 -3.91 -20.39 -0.65
CA LYS A 7 -3.74 -19.64 0.60
C LYS A 7 -2.80 -18.44 0.45
N GLU A 8 -1.71 -18.60 -0.31
CA GLU A 8 -0.78 -17.50 -0.57
C GLU A 8 -1.38 -16.47 -1.53
N LEU A 9 -2.20 -16.91 -2.50
CA LEU A 9 -2.95 -16.00 -3.39
C LEU A 9 -3.99 -15.17 -2.64
N ALA A 10 -4.72 -15.81 -1.71
CA ALA A 10 -5.65 -15.13 -0.81
C ALA A 10 -4.92 -14.13 0.10
N GLY A 11 -3.82 -14.55 0.73
CA GLY A 11 -3.00 -13.66 1.55
C GLY A 11 -2.41 -12.48 0.76
N LEU A 12 -2.02 -12.69 -0.51
CA LEU A 12 -1.59 -11.63 -1.41
C LEU A 12 -2.71 -10.64 -1.74
N SER A 13 -3.93 -11.14 -1.98
CA SER A 13 -5.09 -10.26 -2.22
C SER A 13 -5.42 -9.44 -0.98
N ASP A 14 -5.45 -10.06 0.21
CA ASP A 14 -5.68 -9.37 1.47
C ASP A 14 -4.61 -8.29 1.72
N GLN A 15 -3.34 -8.62 1.44
CA GLN A 15 -2.23 -7.68 1.57
C GLN A 15 -2.37 -6.51 0.58
N LEU A 16 -2.78 -6.78 -0.67
CA LEU A 16 -3.03 -5.74 -1.68
C LEU A 16 -4.16 -4.80 -1.28
N ASP A 17 -5.26 -5.33 -0.75
CA ASP A 17 -6.37 -4.52 -0.24
C ASP A 17 -5.94 -3.69 0.98
N PHE A 18 -5.14 -4.26 1.86
CA PHE A 18 -4.58 -3.55 3.02
C PHE A 18 -3.70 -2.36 2.60
N GLU A 19 -2.77 -2.58 1.67
CA GLU A 19 -1.90 -1.52 1.12
C GLU A 19 -2.72 -0.40 0.47
N ARG A 20 -3.80 -0.75 -0.25
CA ARG A 20 -4.70 0.22 -0.87
C ARG A 20 -5.45 1.08 0.16
N VAL A 21 -5.95 0.45 1.22
CA VAL A 21 -6.65 1.16 2.31
C VAL A 21 -5.68 2.08 3.05
N LEU A 22 -4.47 1.62 3.34
CA LEU A 22 -3.44 2.44 3.99
C LEU A 22 -3.06 3.64 3.13
N TYR A 23 -2.80 3.42 1.84
CA TYR A 23 -2.54 4.52 0.91
C TYR A 23 -3.62 5.59 0.95
N SER A 24 -4.89 5.19 0.88
CA SER A 24 -6.01 6.12 0.96
C SER A 24 -6.07 6.87 2.30
N LYS A 25 -5.84 6.18 3.42
CA LYS A 25 -5.80 6.81 4.75
C LYS A 25 -4.67 7.83 4.86
N TYR A 26 -3.48 7.51 4.37
CA TYR A 26 -2.35 8.44 4.38
C TYR A 26 -2.60 9.63 3.46
N GLN A 27 -3.22 9.44 2.29
CA GLN A 27 -3.63 10.57 1.45
C GLN A 27 -4.63 11.50 2.16
N THR A 28 -5.62 10.95 2.84
CA THR A 28 -6.56 11.75 3.66
C THR A 28 -5.81 12.48 4.76
N ALA A 29 -4.89 11.80 5.47
CA ALA A 29 -4.09 12.41 6.53
C ALA A 29 -3.21 13.56 6.01
N VAL A 30 -2.65 13.47 4.80
CA VAL A 30 -1.91 14.56 4.14
C VAL A 30 -2.79 15.79 3.92
N GLN A 31 -4.07 15.59 3.58
CA GLN A 31 -5.01 16.69 3.35
C GLN A 31 -5.48 17.34 4.66
N GLU A 32 -5.73 16.53 5.69
CA GLU A 32 -6.23 16.99 6.99
C GLU A 32 -5.14 17.61 7.87
N THR A 33 -3.89 17.19 7.69
CA THR A 33 -2.76 17.72 8.44
C THR A 33 -2.42 19.14 7.96
N THR A 34 -2.05 20.04 8.87
CA THR A 34 -1.55 21.39 8.55
C THR A 34 -0.04 21.50 8.65
N ASP A 35 0.59 20.63 9.44
CA ASP A 35 2.04 20.57 9.62
C ASP A 35 2.76 20.04 8.37
N GLN A 36 3.78 20.79 7.91
CA GLN A 36 4.49 20.52 6.68
C GLN A 36 5.42 19.28 6.77
N GLU A 37 6.01 19.02 7.93
CA GLU A 37 6.88 17.85 8.16
C GLU A 37 6.04 16.58 8.20
N LEU A 38 4.90 16.61 8.90
CA LEU A 38 3.97 15.48 8.93
C LEU A 38 3.34 15.20 7.55
N LYS A 39 2.99 16.24 6.78
CA LYS A 39 2.56 16.06 5.38
C LYS A 39 3.60 15.33 4.55
N THR A 40 4.85 15.76 4.64
CA THR A 40 5.96 15.14 3.91
C THR A 40 6.14 13.67 4.33
N CYS A 41 6.05 13.40 5.64
CA CYS A 41 6.11 12.04 6.18
C CYS A 41 4.97 11.15 5.64
N PHE A 42 3.72 11.62 5.70
CA PHE A 42 2.57 10.87 5.20
C PHE A 42 2.60 10.68 3.68
N GLN A 43 3.09 11.67 2.91
CA GLN A 43 3.31 11.51 1.48
C GLN A 43 4.36 10.45 1.16
N ASN A 44 5.47 10.42 1.90
CA ASN A 44 6.50 9.38 1.75
C ASN A 44 5.95 8.00 2.08
N LEU A 45 5.20 7.86 3.18
CA LEU A 45 4.53 6.61 3.57
C LEU A 45 3.53 6.14 2.51
N ALA A 46 2.67 7.04 2.01
CA ALA A 46 1.76 6.73 0.92
C ALA A 46 2.53 6.25 -0.33
N GLY A 47 3.61 6.95 -0.71
CA GLY A 47 4.47 6.53 -1.82
C GLY A 47 5.04 5.12 -1.64
N GLN A 48 5.49 4.78 -0.42
CA GLN A 48 6.01 3.45 -0.11
C GLN A 48 4.94 2.37 -0.18
N HIS A 49 3.75 2.60 0.37
CA HIS A 49 2.61 1.68 0.27
C HIS A 49 2.17 1.45 -1.19
N GLN A 50 2.17 2.50 -2.02
CA GLN A 50 1.92 2.37 -3.46
C GLN A 50 3.00 1.50 -4.15
N GLN A 51 4.26 1.65 -3.76
CA GLN A 51 5.37 0.86 -4.29
C GLN A 51 5.25 -0.62 -3.87
N ASN A 52 4.90 -0.88 -2.61
CA ASN A 52 4.62 -2.22 -2.09
C ASN A 52 3.48 -2.88 -2.84
N TYR A 53 2.36 -2.18 -3.03
CA TYR A 53 1.21 -2.66 -3.82
C TYR A 53 1.63 -3.05 -5.24
N THR A 54 2.39 -2.18 -5.91
CA THR A 54 2.89 -2.44 -7.28
C THR A 54 3.85 -3.63 -7.31
N CYS A 55 4.67 -3.81 -6.27
CA CYS A 55 5.57 -4.95 -6.14
C CYS A 55 4.78 -6.26 -5.95
N LEU A 56 3.81 -6.27 -5.03
CA LEU A 56 2.93 -7.41 -4.75
C LEU A 56 2.14 -7.82 -5.99
N LEU A 57 1.65 -6.86 -6.78
CA LEU A 57 0.98 -7.11 -8.06
C LEU A 57 1.83 -7.89 -9.07
N LYS A 58 3.15 -7.75 -9.05
CA LYS A 58 4.06 -8.50 -9.93
C LYS A 58 4.15 -9.98 -9.58
N TYR A 59 3.74 -10.37 -8.37
CA TYR A 59 3.68 -11.78 -7.98
C TYR A 59 2.35 -12.45 -8.41
N LEU A 60 1.36 -11.65 -8.84
CA LEU A 60 0.08 -12.14 -9.38
C LEU A 60 0.04 -12.23 -10.91
N HIS A 61 1.00 -11.62 -11.62
CA HIS A 61 1.15 -11.68 -13.08
C HIS A 61 2.34 -12.56 -13.48
#